data_AF-A0A927DAL4-F1
#
_entry.id   AF-A0A927DAL4-F1
#
_cell.length_a   1.000
_cell.length_b   1.000
_cell.length_c   1.000
_cell.angle_alpha   90.00
_cell.angle_beta   90.00
_cell.angle_gamma   90.00
#
_symmetry.space_group_name_H-M   'P 1'
#
loop_
_entity.id
_entity.type
_entity.pdbx_description
1 polymer ?
#
loop_
_entity_poly.entity_id
_entity_poly.type
_entity_poly.pdbx_seq_one_letter_code
_entity_poly.pdbx_strand_id
1 'polypeptide(L)'
;MIGTIEVGYQFDDVDNETVPGLNESQDFPAQTATTTAPTSVAIESNQLKAIVLSNDDNFAYFAALAVPHPVSFVINATRSEGGTSVTRNVTGAGNIISSESFIGDDTLSYTTFYIGELSGEITSLPGNAVINPTLFTLNDQTPLVIGPSVSPIVSTQVWVHVLVQLGATAGTTQYRIKFWQVDDDNNQVPGTSEQHDYFFDNDFRGDDPVFPHNT
;
A
#
# COMPACT_ATOMS: atom_id res chain seq x y z
N MET A 1 28.08 -33.94 -8.22
CA MET A 1 27.28 -33.18 -9.18
C MET A 1 27.00 -31.84 -8.53
N ILE A 2 27.61 -30.77 -9.03
CA ILE A 2 27.32 -29.41 -8.57
C ILE A 2 26.06 -28.97 -9.34
N GLY A 3 25.01 -28.60 -8.62
CA GLY A 3 23.75 -28.15 -9.23
C GLY A 3 24.00 -26.84 -9.98
N THR A 4 23.66 -26.84 -11.26
CA THR A 4 23.53 -25.62 -12.05
C THR A 4 22.38 -24.78 -11.48
N ILE A 5 22.70 -23.59 -11.00
CA ILE A 5 21.70 -22.57 -10.71
C ILE A 5 21.37 -21.92 -12.05
N GLU A 6 20.16 -22.14 -12.58
CA GLU A 6 19.62 -21.32 -13.67
C GLU A 6 19.33 -19.94 -13.09
N VAL A 7 20.19 -18.98 -13.41
CA VAL A 7 19.93 -17.58 -13.11
C VAL A 7 18.88 -17.11 -14.12
N GLY A 8 17.72 -16.68 -13.63
CA GLY A 8 16.69 -16.06 -14.47
C GLY A 8 17.23 -14.86 -15.23
N TYR A 9 16.58 -14.50 -16.33
CA TYR A 9 17.00 -13.40 -17.19
C TYR A 9 17.18 -12.10 -16.37
N GLN A 10 18.42 -11.61 -16.25
CA GLN A 10 18.76 -10.36 -15.56
C GLN A 10 18.78 -9.23 -16.59
N PHE A 11 18.11 -8.12 -16.26
CA PHE A 11 18.22 -6.88 -17.02
C PHE A 11 19.16 -5.93 -16.28
N ASP A 12 20.29 -5.61 -16.93
CA ASP A 12 21.41 -4.77 -16.47
C ASP A 12 21.03 -3.29 -16.18
N ASP A 13 19.75 -2.92 -16.33
CA ASP A 13 19.22 -1.55 -16.15
C ASP A 13 18.08 -1.49 -15.11
N VAL A 14 17.83 -2.60 -14.40
CA VAL A 14 16.70 -2.77 -13.47
C VAL A 14 17.12 -3.53 -12.20
N ASP A 15 18.36 -4.04 -12.13
CA ASP A 15 18.92 -4.55 -10.90
C ASP A 15 19.57 -3.42 -10.09
N ASN A 16 19.48 -3.52 -8.75
CA ASN A 16 20.05 -2.57 -7.78
C ASN A 16 19.16 -1.35 -7.41
N GLU A 17 17.86 -1.56 -7.38
CA GLU A 17 16.89 -0.59 -6.87
C GLU A 17 16.85 -0.58 -5.33
N THR A 18 17.08 0.59 -4.73
CA THR A 18 17.16 0.76 -3.28
C THR A 18 15.80 1.09 -2.70
N VAL A 19 15.33 0.27 -1.76
CA VAL A 19 14.20 0.64 -0.89
C VAL A 19 14.77 1.49 0.25
N PRO A 20 14.44 2.80 0.33
CA PRO A 20 14.90 3.63 1.44
C PRO A 20 14.37 3.09 2.76
N GLY A 21 15.18 3.17 3.82
CA GLY A 21 14.72 2.80 5.16
C GLY A 21 13.54 3.66 5.61
N LEU A 22 12.70 3.16 6.54
CA LEU A 22 11.55 3.89 7.09
C LEU A 22 11.90 5.31 7.61
N ASN A 23 13.15 5.55 7.98
CA ASN A 23 13.64 6.85 8.48
C ASN A 23 14.38 7.70 7.42
N GLU A 24 14.52 7.21 6.19
CA GLU A 24 15.22 7.88 5.08
C GLU A 24 14.28 8.37 3.99
N SER A 25 13.06 7.83 3.90
CA SER A 25 12.04 8.28 2.95
C SER A 25 11.20 9.41 3.55
N GLN A 26 11.34 10.62 3.01
CA GLN A 26 10.41 11.74 3.23
C GLN A 26 9.41 11.88 2.07
N ASP A 27 9.45 10.97 1.10
CA ASP A 27 8.75 11.07 -0.19
C ASP A 27 7.33 10.48 -0.17
N PHE A 28 6.75 10.40 1.02
CA PHE A 28 5.36 9.99 1.20
C PHE A 28 4.45 11.18 1.46
N PRO A 29 3.25 11.19 0.87
CA PRO A 29 2.72 10.16 -0.04
C PRO A 29 3.29 10.23 -1.47
N ALA A 30 3.38 9.08 -2.16
CA ALA A 30 3.90 9.01 -3.52
C ALA A 30 3.03 9.78 -4.53
N GLN A 31 1.72 9.81 -4.27
CA GLN A 31 0.74 10.66 -4.92
C GLN A 31 -0.37 11.05 -3.94
N THR A 32 -0.98 12.20 -4.18
CA THR A 32 -2.15 12.69 -3.45
C THR A 32 -3.22 13.13 -4.42
N ALA A 33 -4.47 12.78 -4.12
CA ALA A 33 -5.66 13.36 -4.73
C ALA A 33 -6.56 13.93 -3.62
N THR A 34 -7.02 15.17 -3.76
CA THR A 34 -7.93 15.81 -2.80
C THR A 34 -9.09 16.49 -3.50
N THR A 35 -10.30 16.26 -3.00
CA THR A 35 -11.49 17.03 -3.37
C THR A 35 -12.20 17.58 -2.13
N THR A 36 -12.76 18.78 -2.26
CA THR A 36 -13.61 19.42 -1.24
C THR A 36 -15.10 19.27 -1.52
N ALA A 37 -15.45 18.60 -2.63
CA ALA A 37 -16.83 18.35 -3.03
C ALA A 37 -17.01 16.91 -3.54
N PRO A 38 -16.65 15.88 -2.75
CA PRO A 38 -16.98 14.51 -3.12
C PRO A 38 -18.50 14.36 -3.24
N THR A 39 -18.97 13.60 -4.23
CA THR A 39 -20.41 13.35 -4.43
C THR A 39 -21.00 12.61 -3.23
N SER A 40 -20.25 11.65 -2.68
CA SER A 40 -20.61 10.98 -1.43
C SER A 40 -19.39 10.34 -0.78
N VAL A 41 -19.38 10.25 0.54
CA VAL A 41 -18.45 9.41 1.30
C VAL A 41 -19.23 8.72 2.41
N ALA A 42 -19.13 7.40 2.49
CA ALA A 42 -19.85 6.58 3.46
C ALA A 42 -18.98 5.42 3.96
N ILE A 43 -19.31 4.91 5.15
CA ILE A 43 -18.77 3.63 5.64
C ILE A 43 -19.90 2.61 5.61
N GLU A 44 -19.72 1.55 4.85
CA GLU A 44 -20.68 0.46 4.66
C GLU A 44 -19.96 -0.86 4.88
N SER A 45 -20.50 -1.73 5.76
CA SER A 45 -19.94 -3.08 5.98
C SER A 45 -18.42 -3.12 6.27
N ASN A 46 -17.92 -2.17 7.08
CA ASN A 46 -16.49 -2.02 7.42
C ASN A 46 -15.59 -1.66 6.21
N GLN A 47 -16.17 -1.07 5.17
CA GLN A 47 -15.47 -0.51 4.02
C GLN A 47 -15.85 0.96 3.86
N LEU A 48 -14.91 1.78 3.39
CA LEU A 48 -15.20 3.13 2.98
C LEU A 48 -15.55 3.14 1.49
N LYS A 49 -16.68 3.77 1.16
CA LYS A 49 -17.15 4.02 -0.20
C LYS A 49 -17.10 5.52 -0.47
N ALA A 50 -16.31 5.95 -1.44
CA ALA A 50 -16.22 7.36 -1.85
C ALA A 50 -16.52 7.51 -3.33
N ILE A 51 -17.39 8.45 -3.68
CA ILE A 51 -17.70 8.81 -5.07
C ILE A 51 -17.16 10.21 -5.32
N VAL A 52 -16.32 10.32 -6.34
CA VAL A 52 -15.68 11.58 -6.76
C VAL A 52 -15.77 11.73 -8.27
N LEU A 53 -15.61 12.97 -8.73
CA LEU A 53 -15.48 13.26 -10.15
C LEU A 53 -14.14 12.69 -10.66
N SER A 54 -14.15 11.87 -11.71
CA SER A 54 -12.96 11.11 -12.14
C SER A 54 -11.78 11.99 -12.57
N ASN A 55 -12.07 13.16 -13.12
CA ASN A 55 -11.07 14.12 -13.59
C ASN A 55 -10.77 15.23 -12.58
N ASP A 56 -11.27 15.12 -11.35
CA ASP A 56 -10.87 16.01 -10.26
C ASP A 56 -9.49 15.58 -9.72
N ASP A 57 -8.59 16.54 -9.57
CA ASP A 57 -7.21 16.34 -9.15
C ASP A 57 -6.54 15.10 -9.79
N ASN A 58 -5.96 14.19 -8.99
CA ASN A 58 -5.28 12.98 -9.44
C ASN A 58 -6.11 11.69 -9.22
N PHE A 59 -7.43 11.73 -9.07
CA PHE A 59 -8.20 10.50 -8.78
C PHE A 59 -8.09 9.44 -9.89
N ALA A 60 -7.88 9.84 -11.15
CA ALA A 60 -7.62 8.90 -12.25
C ALA A 60 -6.37 8.05 -12.04
N TYR A 61 -5.33 8.58 -11.35
CA TYR A 61 -4.14 7.80 -10.97
C TYR A 61 -4.53 6.64 -10.06
N PHE A 62 -5.29 6.92 -8.99
CA PHE A 62 -5.70 5.91 -8.02
C PHE A 62 -6.63 4.85 -8.62
N ALA A 63 -7.46 5.22 -9.60
CA ALA A 63 -8.34 4.28 -10.29
C ALA A 63 -7.59 3.28 -11.18
N ALA A 64 -6.38 3.62 -11.62
CA ALA A 64 -5.56 2.79 -12.48
C ALA A 64 -4.59 1.86 -11.72
N LEU A 65 -4.51 1.98 -10.39
CA LEU A 65 -3.62 1.18 -9.55
C LEU A 65 -4.05 -0.29 -9.50
N ALA A 66 -3.06 -1.18 -9.38
CA ALA A 66 -3.30 -2.60 -9.13
C ALA A 66 -3.85 -2.81 -7.71
N VAL A 67 -4.94 -3.54 -7.58
CA VAL A 67 -5.61 -3.78 -6.30
C VAL A 67 -5.28 -5.17 -5.74
N PRO A 68 -5.23 -5.35 -4.40
CA PRO A 68 -5.45 -4.34 -3.36
C PRO A 68 -4.26 -3.37 -3.20
N HIS A 69 -4.54 -2.06 -3.14
CA HIS A 69 -3.50 -1.02 -3.05
C HIS A 69 -3.54 -0.26 -1.73
N PRO A 70 -2.46 -0.20 -0.93
CA PRO A 70 -2.47 0.45 0.37
C PRO A 70 -2.49 1.98 0.24
N VAL A 71 -3.44 2.59 0.94
CA VAL A 71 -3.67 4.04 0.94
C VAL A 71 -3.95 4.56 2.34
N SER A 72 -3.68 5.84 2.54
CA SER A 72 -4.27 6.60 3.64
C SER A 72 -5.26 7.60 3.07
N PHE A 73 -6.24 7.98 3.88
CA PHE A 73 -7.27 8.90 3.46
C PHE A 73 -7.65 9.84 4.58
N VAL A 74 -8.19 10.99 4.19
CA VAL A 74 -8.73 11.99 5.12
C VAL A 74 -10.16 12.30 4.70
N ILE A 75 -11.07 12.24 5.66
CA ILE A 75 -12.48 12.62 5.48
C ILE A 75 -12.89 13.65 6.51
N ASN A 76 -13.97 14.37 6.24
CA ASN A 76 -14.59 15.23 7.25
C ASN A 76 -15.73 14.48 7.97
N ALA A 77 -15.72 14.46 9.29
CA ALA A 77 -16.76 13.82 10.08
C ALA A 77 -17.19 14.68 11.28
N THR A 78 -18.46 14.59 11.62
CA THR A 78 -19.06 15.19 12.82
C THR A 78 -19.41 14.09 13.81
N ARG A 79 -18.95 14.20 15.05
CA ARG A 79 -19.29 13.27 16.14
C ARG A 79 -19.72 14.02 17.40
N SER A 80 -20.47 13.35 18.28
CA SER A 80 -20.83 13.89 19.58
C SER A 80 -19.74 13.58 20.61
N GLU A 81 -19.20 14.61 21.26
CA GLU A 81 -18.20 14.51 22.32
C GLU A 81 -18.69 15.29 23.54
N GLY A 82 -18.97 14.60 24.65
CA GLY A 82 -19.47 15.24 25.88
C GLY A 82 -20.80 16.00 25.71
N GLY A 83 -21.65 15.61 24.76
CA GLY A 83 -22.92 16.27 24.45
C GLY A 83 -22.82 17.45 23.48
N THR A 84 -21.62 17.77 22.98
CA THR A 84 -21.39 18.79 21.95
C THR A 84 -21.03 18.13 20.62
N SER A 85 -21.54 18.65 19.51
CA SER A 85 -21.15 18.18 18.18
C SER A 85 -19.82 18.81 17.77
N VAL A 86 -18.85 17.97 17.42
CA VAL A 86 -17.51 18.37 16.97
C VAL A 86 -17.31 17.86 15.55
N THR A 87 -17.02 18.77 14.63
CA THR A 87 -16.66 18.47 13.26
C THR A 87 -15.15 18.57 13.10
N ARG A 88 -14.53 17.52 12.55
CA ARG A 88 -13.09 17.49 12.29
C ARG A 88 -12.74 16.59 11.13
N ASN A 89 -11.52 16.74 10.64
CA ASN A 89 -10.93 15.81 9.71
C ASN A 89 -10.48 14.56 10.47
N VAL A 90 -10.74 13.40 9.88
CA VAL A 90 -10.44 12.09 10.43
C VAL A 90 -9.55 11.37 9.43
N THR A 91 -8.42 10.86 9.92
CA THR A 91 -7.47 10.11 9.09
C THR A 91 -7.72 8.61 9.24
N GLY A 92 -7.82 7.91 8.13
CA GLY A 92 -7.85 6.46 8.08
C GLY A 92 -6.76 5.91 7.15
N ALA A 93 -6.55 4.61 7.25
CA ALA A 93 -5.74 3.85 6.30
C ALA A 93 -6.47 2.55 5.95
N GLY A 94 -6.15 1.97 4.80
CA GLY A 94 -6.74 0.73 4.31
C GLY A 94 -6.18 0.36 2.95
N ASN A 95 -6.88 -0.51 2.24
CA ASN A 95 -6.54 -0.89 0.87
C ASN A 95 -7.67 -0.51 -0.08
N ILE A 96 -7.38 0.16 -1.20
CA ILE A 96 -8.31 0.21 -2.33
C ILE A 96 -8.48 -1.23 -2.80
N ILE A 97 -9.69 -1.77 -2.66
CA ILE A 97 -10.01 -3.15 -3.04
C ILE A 97 -10.60 -3.23 -4.45
N SER A 98 -11.23 -2.15 -4.91
CA SER A 98 -11.74 -1.99 -6.27
C SER A 98 -12.07 -0.52 -6.52
N SER A 99 -12.16 -0.15 -7.80
CA SER A 99 -12.75 1.10 -8.23
C SER A 99 -13.66 0.89 -9.44
N GLU A 100 -14.74 1.67 -9.53
CA GLU A 100 -15.73 1.58 -10.60
C GLU A 100 -15.99 2.95 -11.20
N SER A 101 -15.86 3.08 -12.52
CA SER A 101 -16.19 4.33 -13.22
C SER A 101 -17.57 4.28 -13.87
N PHE A 102 -18.29 5.40 -13.84
CA PHE A 102 -19.60 5.54 -14.48
C PHE A 102 -19.84 6.98 -14.95
N ILE A 103 -20.78 7.16 -15.88
CA ILE A 103 -21.25 8.48 -16.31
C ILE A 103 -22.54 8.82 -15.56
N GLY A 104 -22.56 9.95 -14.87
CA GLY A 104 -23.75 10.43 -14.16
C GLY A 104 -24.81 11.00 -15.10
N ASP A 105 -26.00 11.25 -14.55
CA ASP A 105 -27.13 11.86 -15.29
C ASP A 105 -26.80 13.27 -15.81
N ASP A 106 -25.82 13.93 -15.19
CA ASP A 106 -25.29 15.24 -15.58
C ASP A 106 -24.19 15.15 -16.66
N THR A 107 -23.98 13.96 -17.23
CA THR A 107 -22.98 13.64 -18.26
C THR A 107 -21.52 13.72 -17.80
N LEU A 108 -21.28 13.89 -16.50
CA LEU A 108 -19.94 13.88 -15.93
C LEU A 108 -19.47 12.44 -15.62
N SER A 109 -18.15 12.23 -15.62
CA SER A 109 -17.54 10.95 -15.26
C SER A 109 -17.22 10.91 -13.78
N TYR A 110 -17.63 9.84 -13.11
CA TYR A 110 -17.39 9.61 -11.70
C TYR A 110 -16.63 8.31 -11.48
N THR A 111 -15.85 8.28 -10.41
CA THR A 111 -15.18 7.07 -9.91
C THR A 111 -15.65 6.80 -8.49
N THR A 112 -16.09 5.57 -8.26
CA THR A 112 -16.38 5.03 -6.92
C THR A 112 -15.15 4.25 -6.45
N PHE A 113 -14.60 4.63 -5.31
CA PHE A 113 -13.55 3.88 -4.62
C PHE A 113 -14.15 3.06 -3.49
N TYR A 114 -13.77 1.78 -3.42
CA TYR A 114 -14.06 0.90 -2.30
C TYR A 114 -12.75 0.64 -1.56
N ILE A 115 -12.70 1.00 -0.27
CA ILE A 115 -11.52 0.86 0.58
C ILE A 115 -11.85 -0.08 1.73
N GLY A 116 -11.18 -1.23 1.75
CA GLY A 116 -11.32 -2.25 2.78
C GLY A 116 -10.18 -2.22 3.79
N GLU A 117 -10.27 -3.14 4.76
CA GLU A 117 -9.23 -3.36 5.79
C GLU A 117 -8.88 -2.07 6.55
N LEU A 118 -9.92 -1.32 6.92
CA LEU A 118 -9.79 -0.02 7.54
C LEU A 118 -9.02 -0.09 8.87
N SER A 119 -8.17 0.91 9.09
CA SER A 119 -7.38 1.11 10.31
C SER A 119 -7.18 2.61 10.60
N GLY A 120 -6.70 2.94 11.80
CA GLY A 120 -6.44 4.32 12.22
C GLY A 120 -7.63 4.97 12.94
N GLU A 121 -7.72 6.30 12.89
CA GLU A 121 -8.77 7.04 13.62
C GLU A 121 -10.17 6.68 13.12
N ILE A 122 -10.30 6.35 11.83
CA ILE A 122 -11.57 5.99 11.19
C ILE A 122 -12.31 4.85 11.91
N THR A 123 -11.58 3.84 12.42
CA THR A 123 -12.16 2.68 13.11
C THR A 123 -12.57 3.00 14.54
N SER A 124 -12.18 4.17 15.06
CA SER A 124 -12.56 4.67 16.39
C SER A 124 -13.75 5.61 16.37
N LEU A 125 -14.30 5.93 15.19
CA LEU A 125 -15.49 6.76 15.09
C LEU A 125 -16.69 6.05 15.72
N PRO A 126 -17.46 6.75 16.58
CA PRO A 126 -18.67 6.18 17.15
C PRO A 126 -19.69 5.94 16.04
N GLY A 127 -20.54 4.91 16.18
CA GLY A 127 -21.52 4.54 15.15
C GLY A 127 -22.58 5.61 14.82
N ASN A 128 -22.67 6.69 15.61
CA ASN A 128 -23.51 7.86 15.34
C ASN A 128 -22.74 9.05 14.71
N ALA A 129 -21.47 8.87 14.36
CA ALA A 129 -20.74 9.88 13.61
C ALA A 129 -21.34 10.05 12.21
N VAL A 130 -21.41 11.29 11.76
CA VAL A 130 -21.89 11.66 10.43
C VAL A 130 -20.70 12.03 9.57
N ILE A 131 -20.52 11.35 8.44
CA ILE A 131 -19.51 11.72 7.45
C ILE A 131 -20.07 12.86 6.60
N ASN A 132 -19.34 13.96 6.53
CA ASN A 132 -19.72 15.12 5.73
C ASN A 132 -19.01 15.03 4.37
N PRO A 133 -19.72 15.09 3.24
CA PRO A 133 -19.12 15.05 1.91
C PRO A 133 -18.50 16.41 1.54
N THR A 134 -17.55 16.89 2.36
CA THR A 134 -16.88 18.19 2.22
C THR A 134 -15.36 18.07 2.10
N LEU A 135 -14.82 16.87 2.31
CA LEU A 135 -13.43 16.56 2.11
C LEU A 135 -13.27 15.07 1.85
N PHE A 136 -12.53 14.74 0.80
CA PHE A 136 -11.95 13.42 0.61
C PHE A 136 -10.55 13.58 0.03
N THR A 137 -9.56 13.12 0.79
CA THR A 137 -8.16 13.02 0.34
C THR A 137 -7.79 11.56 0.27
N LEU A 138 -7.14 11.13 -0.83
CA LEU A 138 -6.42 9.88 -0.96
C LEU A 138 -4.94 10.13 -1.08
N ASN A 139 -4.17 9.33 -0.37
CA ASN A 139 -2.72 9.37 -0.34
C ASN A 139 -2.20 7.97 -0.63
N ASP A 140 -1.35 7.86 -1.64
CA ASP A 140 -0.65 6.62 -1.92
C ASP A 140 0.41 6.39 -0.82
N GLN A 141 0.25 5.28 -0.11
CA GLN A 141 1.13 4.83 0.96
C GLN A 141 2.00 3.65 0.53
N THR A 142 1.95 3.25 -0.73
CA THR A 142 3.05 2.45 -1.26
C THR A 142 4.30 3.31 -1.26
N PRO A 143 5.44 2.80 -0.73
CA PRO A 143 6.72 3.42 -1.00
C PRO A 143 6.83 3.67 -2.48
N LEU A 144 7.55 4.72 -2.87
CA LEU A 144 8.08 4.80 -4.22
C LEU A 144 8.99 3.58 -4.40
N VAL A 145 8.38 2.47 -4.76
CA VAL A 145 9.01 1.23 -5.14
C VAL A 145 9.40 1.48 -6.59
N ILE A 146 10.49 2.22 -6.77
CA ILE A 146 11.36 1.97 -7.92
C ILE A 146 11.88 0.56 -7.61
N GLY A 147 11.18 -0.49 -8.07
CA GLY A 147 11.71 -1.86 -8.14
C GLY A 147 11.19 -3.01 -7.28
N PRO A 148 11.21 -4.26 -7.77
CA PRO A 148 11.76 -4.70 -9.05
C PRO A 148 10.72 -4.68 -10.17
N SER A 149 11.07 -4.14 -11.34
CA SER A 149 10.26 -4.36 -12.54
C SER A 149 10.55 -5.76 -13.10
N VAL A 150 9.52 -6.60 -13.16
CA VAL A 150 9.62 -7.90 -13.83
C VAL A 150 9.31 -7.74 -15.31
N SER A 151 10.04 -8.45 -16.16
CA SER A 151 9.75 -8.46 -17.60
C SER A 151 8.35 -9.03 -17.85
N PRO A 152 7.57 -8.49 -18.80
CA PRO A 152 6.27 -9.06 -19.19
C PRO A 152 6.40 -10.40 -19.94
N ILE A 153 7.51 -11.11 -19.78
CA ILE A 153 7.72 -12.45 -20.32
C ILE A 153 6.95 -13.43 -19.46
N VAL A 154 6.21 -14.32 -20.11
CA VAL A 154 5.54 -15.45 -19.46
C VAL A 154 6.58 -16.23 -18.65
N SER A 155 6.46 -16.18 -17.33
CA SER A 155 7.31 -16.89 -16.39
C SER A 155 6.45 -17.62 -15.37
N THR A 156 6.95 -18.74 -14.87
CA THR A 156 6.34 -19.50 -13.76
C THR A 156 7.01 -19.20 -12.43
N GLN A 157 8.06 -18.38 -12.40
CA GLN A 157 8.87 -18.09 -11.21
C GLN A 157 9.32 -16.63 -11.17
N VAL A 158 9.30 -16.05 -9.98
CA VAL A 158 9.89 -14.73 -9.66
C VAL A 158 10.94 -14.95 -8.58
N TRP A 159 12.14 -14.41 -8.81
CA TRP A 159 13.24 -14.45 -7.85
C TRP A 159 13.43 -13.06 -7.26
N VAL A 160 13.29 -12.93 -5.93
CA VAL A 160 13.48 -11.67 -5.21
C VAL A 160 14.73 -11.79 -4.34
N HIS A 161 15.69 -10.89 -4.56
CA HIS A 161 16.90 -10.80 -3.75
C HIS A 161 16.84 -9.53 -2.90
N VAL A 162 16.85 -9.67 -1.58
CA VAL A 162 16.82 -8.53 -0.66
C VAL A 162 18.18 -8.42 0.03
N LEU A 163 18.83 -7.28 -0.14
CA LEU A 163 20.03 -6.91 0.61
C LEU A 163 19.64 -5.95 1.73
N VAL A 164 20.00 -6.29 2.96
CA VAL A 164 19.78 -5.45 4.13
C VAL A 164 21.13 -4.96 4.64
N GLN A 165 21.29 -3.64 4.75
CA GLN A 165 22.45 -3.04 5.40
C GLN A 165 22.06 -2.58 6.81
N LEU A 166 22.53 -3.30 7.83
CA LEU A 166 22.36 -2.96 9.24
C LEU A 166 23.58 -2.18 9.76
N GLY A 167 23.39 -1.41 10.83
CA GLY A 167 24.47 -0.67 11.48
C GLY A 167 25.62 -1.59 11.92
N ALA A 168 26.85 -1.10 11.90
CA ALA A 168 28.07 -1.92 12.03
C ALA A 168 28.17 -2.75 13.33
N THR A 169 27.50 -2.34 14.42
CA THR A 169 27.62 -2.97 15.74
C THR A 169 26.28 -3.37 16.35
N ALA A 170 25.16 -2.97 15.75
CA ALA A 170 23.81 -3.30 16.21
C ALA A 170 22.79 -2.89 15.14
N GLY A 171 21.67 -3.61 15.10
CA GLY A 171 20.50 -3.22 14.32
C GLY A 171 19.60 -4.40 14.12
N THR A 172 18.29 -4.18 14.20
CA THR A 172 17.30 -5.15 13.76
C THR A 172 16.52 -4.55 12.61
N THR A 173 16.06 -5.38 11.69
CA THR A 173 15.03 -4.98 10.74
C THR A 173 14.06 -6.13 10.53
N GLN A 174 12.85 -5.76 10.17
CA GLN A 174 11.86 -6.70 9.69
C GLN A 174 11.40 -6.20 8.33
N TYR A 175 11.35 -7.09 7.35
CA TYR A 175 10.68 -6.80 6.08
C TYR A 175 9.70 -7.90 5.74
N ARG A 176 8.64 -7.50 5.03
CA ARG A 176 7.59 -8.39 4.55
C ARG A 176 7.53 -8.26 3.04
N ILE A 177 7.58 -9.39 2.35
CA ILE A 177 7.29 -9.48 0.92
C ILE A 177 5.87 -10.03 0.78
N LYS A 178 5.04 -9.32 0.00
CA LYS A 178 3.72 -9.81 -0.44
C LYS A 178 3.70 -9.80 -1.97
N PHE A 179 3.18 -10.85 -2.57
CA PHE A 179 2.93 -10.89 -4.02
C PHE A 179 1.61 -11.58 -4.33
N TRP A 180 1.02 -11.20 -5.45
CA TRP A 180 -0.19 -11.80 -6.00
C TRP A 180 -0.19 -11.63 -7.51
N GLN A 181 -0.95 -12.48 -8.20
CA GLN A 181 -1.18 -12.33 -9.63
C GLN A 181 -2.32 -11.32 -9.85
N VAL A 182 -2.21 -10.53 -10.91
CA VAL A 182 -3.27 -9.65 -11.40
C VAL A 182 -3.78 -10.10 -12.77
N ASP A 183 -5.04 -9.82 -13.07
CA ASP A 183 -5.63 -10.02 -14.41
C ASP A 183 -5.45 -8.79 -15.32
N ASP A 184 -5.98 -8.87 -16.54
CA ASP A 184 -5.89 -7.81 -17.55
C ASP A 184 -6.56 -6.49 -17.13
N ASP A 185 -7.45 -6.55 -16.12
CA ASP A 185 -8.18 -5.42 -15.56
C ASP A 185 -7.55 -4.95 -14.23
N ASN A 186 -6.31 -5.37 -13.92
CA ASN A 186 -5.56 -5.04 -12.70
C ASN A 186 -6.20 -5.55 -11.39
N ASN A 187 -7.11 -6.51 -11.46
CA ASN A 187 -7.69 -7.13 -10.27
C ASN A 187 -6.84 -8.30 -9.78
N GLN A 188 -6.74 -8.47 -8.47
CA GLN A 188 -6.10 -9.65 -7.90
C GLN A 188 -6.82 -10.94 -8.31
N VAL A 189 -6.05 -11.90 -8.85
CA VAL A 189 -6.54 -13.27 -9.09
C VAL A 189 -6.69 -14.00 -7.74
N PRO A 190 -7.90 -14.45 -7.37
CA PRO A 190 -8.11 -15.08 -6.07
C PRO A 190 -7.24 -16.33 -5.87
N GLY A 191 -6.69 -16.48 -4.66
CA GLY A 191 -5.86 -17.64 -4.29
C GLY A 191 -4.38 -17.54 -4.68
N THR A 192 -3.94 -16.42 -5.24
CA THR A 192 -2.53 -16.20 -5.66
C THR A 192 -1.72 -15.37 -4.67
N SER A 193 -2.32 -14.93 -3.57
CA SER A 193 -1.66 -14.11 -2.56
C SER A 193 -0.69 -14.96 -1.73
N GLU A 194 0.56 -14.55 -1.68
CA GLU A 194 1.60 -15.14 -0.84
C GLU A 194 2.31 -14.05 -0.02
N GLN A 195 2.75 -14.42 1.17
CA GLN A 195 3.44 -13.53 2.09
C GLN A 195 4.64 -14.25 2.71
N HIS A 196 5.78 -13.56 2.75
CA HIS A 196 6.96 -13.98 3.49
C HIS A 196 7.43 -12.85 4.41
N ASP A 197 7.52 -13.18 5.69
CA ASP A 197 8.06 -12.30 6.72
C ASP A 197 9.50 -12.69 7.04
N TYR A 198 10.39 -11.71 7.03
CA TYR A 198 11.79 -11.90 7.35
C TYR A 198 12.21 -10.95 8.46
N PHE A 199 13.01 -11.46 9.38
CA PHE A 199 13.59 -10.71 10.48
C PHE A 199 15.11 -10.88 10.47
N PHE A 200 15.83 -9.79 10.55
CA PHE A 200 17.29 -9.76 10.59
C PHE A 200 17.73 -9.04 11.85
N ASP A 201 18.71 -9.63 12.53
CA ASP A 201 19.33 -9.07 13.72
C ASP A 201 20.85 -9.10 13.52
N ASN A 202 21.46 -7.92 13.53
CA ASN A 202 22.91 -7.79 13.67
C ASN A 202 23.23 -7.72 15.17
N ASP A 203 23.11 -8.86 15.84
CA ASP A 203 23.59 -9.04 17.21
C ASP A 203 25.11 -9.21 17.15
N PHE A 204 25.85 -8.10 17.31
CA PHE A 204 27.30 -8.14 17.43
C PHE A 204 27.68 -8.87 18.72
N ARG A 205 27.75 -10.20 18.65
CA ARG A 205 28.40 -11.02 19.67
C ARG A 205 29.87 -11.06 19.34
N GLY A 206 30.69 -10.40 20.17
CA GLY A 206 32.15 -10.40 20.06
C GLY A 206 32.82 -11.75 20.37
N ASP A 207 32.18 -12.86 20.00
CA ASP A 207 32.70 -14.21 20.19
C ASP A 207 33.08 -14.80 18.83
N ASP A 208 34.39 -14.91 18.59
CA ASP A 208 34.96 -15.59 17.42
C ASP A 208 34.39 -17.02 17.30
N PRO A 209 33.90 -17.44 16.12
CA PRO A 209 33.51 -18.83 15.92
C PRO A 209 34.77 -19.71 15.86
N VAL A 210 35.08 -20.39 16.97
CA VAL A 210 36.02 -21.52 16.99
C VAL A 210 35.35 -22.70 16.29
N PHE A 211 35.79 -23.04 15.08
CA PHE A 211 35.43 -24.29 14.42
C PHE A 211 36.23 -25.46 15.03
N PRO A 212 35.59 -26.48 15.64
CA PRO A 212 36.31 -27.68 16.04
C PRO A 212 36.70 -28.51 14.80
N HIS A 213 37.99 -28.67 14.57
CA HIS A 213 38.53 -29.63 13.62
C HIS A 213 38.54 -31.01 14.29
N ASN A 214 37.64 -31.91 13.89
CA ASN A 214 37.78 -33.33 14.22
C ASN A 214 38.73 -33.97 13.20
N THR A 215 39.77 -34.60 13.72
CA THR A 215 40.69 -35.48 12.99
C THR A 215 40.15 -36.90 12.92
#